data_AF-A0A444UQ55-F1
#
_entry.id   AF-A0A444UQ55-F1
#
_cell.length_a   1.000
_cell.length_b   1.000
_cell.length_c   1.000
_cell.angle_alpha   90.00
_cell.angle_beta   90.00
_cell.angle_gamma   90.00
#
_symmetry.space_group_name_H-M   'P 1'
#
loop_
_entity.id
_entity.type
_entity.pdbx_description
1 polymer ?
#
loop_
_entity_poly.entity_id
_entity_poly.type
_entity_poly.pdbx_seq_one_letter_code
_entity_poly.pdbx_strand_id
1 'polypeptide(L)'
;MGPADVKVIGAVGDSLTAGNGIGSSPKDLLDVLTQYRGLSWSVGGDESLSTVTTLPNILRQFNTSLKGFSLGTGKVNSSNTFLNQAVSGSTTIDIPGQIRKLVDIMKSDQRINFQSDWKVVTLFIGGNDLCNSCIDKRVTRELVESGRYDTRDDFTVVLQPFFREVQIPLLPDGRPDSSYFTADCFHLSQKTQSQIARALWNNMLQPVGNKSTFQNLTTAVSLSCPTQADPFLRTYKNSNYSYPGPVPTQAPIKNFGSDLSCLDRAPSENIPTSDWFWRSSKQSAQLADRVERAVLEDVNFQNDWKLVTVFIGGNDLCNYCNDRETYSVENYMRYIQDSLDILYREVPRVFVNLVMVLQIEGLRRIKSNTLGCTLLQTNLCPCSLVPGEDSLELSELKKINREYQEVTERLVSSGRYDGRQDFTVVVQPFFRNSIIPLTIDGKPDLDFFSVDCFHFKERGQAEMSIELWNNMLEPVGQKHTFNNFTHDRSKLKCPSQERPYFFTQMNSFPDANPTAVSPAPPNVGPVDSVDTVPQWLAAVTAAVGLLVGAVLAGFLVSWKAKVSLKQKEKELEMKQTTF
;
A
#
# COMPACT_ATOMS: atom_id res chain seq x y z
N MET A 1 -21.10 9.77 -27.49
CA MET A 1 -20.47 9.15 -28.67
C MET A 1 -21.29 7.96 -29.15
N GLY A 2 -21.46 7.83 -30.47
CA GLY A 2 -21.90 6.60 -31.13
C GLY A 2 -20.71 5.76 -31.61
N PRO A 3 -20.92 4.55 -32.16
CA PRO A 3 -19.83 3.66 -32.56
C PRO A 3 -18.85 4.24 -33.60
N ALA A 4 -19.34 5.04 -34.56
CA ALA A 4 -18.50 5.66 -35.59
C ALA A 4 -17.56 6.76 -35.04
N ASP A 5 -17.87 7.32 -33.86
CA ASP A 5 -17.05 8.33 -33.20
C ASP A 5 -15.79 7.72 -32.59
N VAL A 6 -15.84 6.44 -32.18
CA VAL A 6 -14.73 5.74 -31.51
C VAL A 6 -13.54 5.63 -32.46
N LYS A 7 -12.45 6.33 -32.15
CA LYS A 7 -11.21 6.33 -32.96
C LYS A 7 -10.15 5.39 -32.41
N VAL A 8 -10.19 5.10 -31.11
CA VAL A 8 -9.19 4.30 -30.41
C VAL A 8 -9.84 3.23 -29.54
N ILE A 9 -9.32 2.01 -29.60
CA ILE A 9 -9.68 0.91 -28.70
C ILE A 9 -8.43 0.38 -27.98
N GLY A 10 -8.57 0.02 -26.70
CA GLY A 10 -7.51 -0.58 -25.90
C GLY A 10 -8.05 -1.46 -24.77
N ALA A 11 -7.17 -2.21 -24.11
CA ALA A 11 -7.56 -3.07 -23.00
C ALA A 11 -6.44 -3.27 -21.96
N VAL A 12 -6.88 -3.53 -20.73
CA VAL A 12 -6.04 -3.97 -19.61
C VAL A 12 -6.72 -5.17 -18.92
N GLY A 13 -5.94 -6.05 -18.33
CA GLY A 13 -6.45 -7.30 -17.76
C GLY A 13 -5.40 -8.39 -17.59
N ASP A 14 -5.88 -9.62 -17.52
CA ASP A 14 -5.09 -10.84 -17.33
C ASP A 14 -4.90 -11.65 -18.64
N SER A 15 -4.66 -12.96 -18.51
CA SER A 15 -4.49 -13.92 -19.60
C SER A 15 -5.70 -14.04 -20.53
N LEU A 16 -6.93 -13.82 -20.05
CA LEU A 16 -8.12 -13.84 -20.91
C LEU A 16 -8.16 -12.65 -21.87
N THR A 17 -7.66 -11.49 -21.42
CA THR A 17 -7.56 -10.28 -22.26
C THR A 17 -6.30 -10.32 -23.14
N ALA A 18 -5.21 -10.93 -22.67
CA ALA A 18 -4.02 -11.23 -23.47
C ALA A 18 -4.23 -12.34 -24.52
N GLY A 19 -5.31 -13.11 -24.41
CA GLY A 19 -5.68 -14.16 -25.35
C GLY A 19 -4.82 -15.42 -25.27
N ASN A 20 -4.42 -15.83 -24.07
CA ASN A 20 -3.74 -17.11 -23.85
C ASN A 20 -4.53 -18.28 -24.47
N GLY A 21 -3.87 -19.07 -25.32
CA GLY A 21 -4.39 -20.32 -25.87
C GLY A 21 -5.59 -20.21 -26.82
N ILE A 22 -6.07 -19.01 -27.20
CA ILE A 22 -7.33 -18.88 -27.98
C ILE A 22 -7.30 -19.70 -29.27
N GLY A 23 -6.17 -19.72 -29.97
CA GLY A 23 -5.95 -20.48 -31.20
C GLY A 23 -5.40 -21.90 -31.02
N SER A 24 -5.23 -22.36 -29.77
CA SER A 24 -4.61 -23.67 -29.48
C SER A 24 -5.49 -24.84 -29.92
N SER A 25 -4.83 -25.89 -30.40
CA SER A 25 -5.51 -27.16 -30.70
C SER A 25 -5.91 -27.85 -29.39
N PRO A 26 -7.04 -28.59 -29.31
CA PRO A 26 -7.58 -29.13 -28.04
C PRO A 26 -6.70 -30.11 -27.23
N LYS A 27 -5.50 -30.46 -27.74
CA LYS A 27 -4.51 -31.32 -27.06
C LYS A 27 -3.14 -30.65 -26.91
N ASP A 28 -2.98 -29.41 -27.37
CA ASP A 28 -1.72 -28.67 -27.28
C ASP A 28 -1.70 -27.83 -26.00
N LEU A 29 -1.29 -28.47 -24.91
CA LEU A 29 -1.15 -27.83 -23.60
C LEU A 29 -0.01 -26.79 -23.56
N LEU A 30 0.97 -26.87 -24.46
CA LEU A 30 2.08 -25.93 -24.49
C LEU A 30 1.67 -24.62 -25.16
N ASP A 31 0.87 -24.70 -26.22
CA ASP A 31 0.36 -23.53 -26.94
C ASP A 31 -0.68 -22.70 -26.15
N VAL A 32 -1.18 -23.20 -25.01
CA VAL A 32 -1.94 -22.40 -24.02
C VAL A 32 -1.12 -21.19 -23.52
N LEU A 33 0.21 -21.30 -23.50
CA LEU A 33 1.11 -20.21 -23.14
C LEU A 33 1.26 -19.15 -24.24
N THR A 34 0.81 -19.43 -25.46
CA THR A 34 0.81 -18.48 -26.59
C THR A 34 -0.30 -17.45 -26.43
N GLN A 35 0.06 -16.17 -26.53
CA GLN A 35 -0.86 -15.04 -26.38
C GLN A 35 -1.38 -14.58 -27.75
N TYR A 36 -2.53 -15.11 -28.16
CA TYR A 36 -3.25 -14.81 -29.39
C TYR A 36 -4.03 -13.49 -29.28
N ARG A 37 -3.30 -12.38 -29.07
CA ARG A 37 -3.90 -11.06 -28.80
C ARG A 37 -4.80 -10.56 -29.92
N GLY A 38 -4.50 -10.88 -31.18
CA GLY A 38 -5.33 -10.53 -32.33
C GLY A 38 -6.70 -11.25 -32.37
N LEU A 39 -6.87 -12.33 -31.61
CA LEU A 39 -8.14 -13.05 -31.43
C LEU A 39 -8.88 -12.69 -30.13
N SER A 40 -8.34 -11.79 -29.31
CA SER A 40 -8.93 -11.39 -28.02
C SER A 40 -10.27 -10.68 -28.20
N TRP A 41 -11.31 -11.17 -27.51
CA TRP A 41 -12.70 -10.68 -27.63
C TRP A 41 -12.88 -9.16 -27.58
N SER A 42 -12.11 -8.47 -26.73
CA SER A 42 -12.29 -7.04 -26.45
C SER A 42 -11.38 -6.11 -27.23
N VAL A 43 -10.27 -6.60 -27.80
CA VAL A 43 -9.20 -5.74 -28.36
C VAL A 43 -8.40 -6.39 -29.51
N GLY A 44 -8.67 -7.63 -29.87
CA GLY A 44 -8.08 -8.28 -31.05
C GLY A 44 -8.71 -7.78 -32.35
N GLY A 45 -7.91 -7.60 -33.41
CA GLY A 45 -8.35 -7.10 -34.71
C GLY A 45 -7.89 -7.94 -35.90
N ASP A 46 -7.55 -9.21 -35.68
CA ASP A 46 -7.21 -10.13 -36.78
C ASP A 46 -8.40 -10.28 -37.74
N GLU A 47 -8.10 -10.42 -39.04
CA GLU A 47 -9.08 -10.62 -40.10
C GLU A 47 -10.20 -9.53 -40.13
N SER A 48 -11.44 -9.98 -40.34
CA SER A 48 -12.65 -9.18 -40.41
C SER A 48 -13.80 -9.84 -39.64
N LEU A 49 -14.88 -9.10 -39.41
CA LEU A 49 -16.03 -9.55 -38.60
C LEU A 49 -16.66 -10.88 -39.07
N SER A 50 -16.62 -11.19 -40.37
CA SER A 50 -17.15 -12.44 -40.93
C SER A 50 -16.34 -13.68 -40.54
N THR A 51 -15.07 -13.50 -40.16
CA THR A 51 -14.13 -14.58 -39.86
C THR A 51 -13.78 -14.63 -38.38
N VAL A 52 -13.51 -13.47 -37.77
CA VAL A 52 -13.08 -13.33 -36.36
C VAL A 52 -13.96 -12.27 -35.69
N THR A 53 -14.87 -12.69 -34.81
CA THR A 53 -15.75 -11.77 -34.10
C THR A 53 -15.10 -11.24 -32.82
N THR A 54 -14.68 -9.98 -32.84
CA THR A 54 -14.15 -9.22 -31.70
C THR A 54 -14.77 -7.83 -31.65
N LEU A 55 -14.70 -7.13 -30.52
CA LEU A 55 -15.18 -5.76 -30.40
C LEU A 55 -14.55 -4.79 -31.43
N PRO A 56 -13.21 -4.80 -31.69
CA PRO A 56 -12.64 -3.99 -32.77
C PRO A 56 -13.21 -4.33 -34.15
N ASN A 57 -13.43 -5.60 -34.47
CA ASN A 57 -13.97 -5.97 -35.79
C ASN A 57 -15.45 -5.59 -35.98
N ILE A 58 -16.22 -5.51 -34.88
CA ILE A 58 -17.56 -4.92 -34.87
C ILE A 58 -17.47 -3.38 -35.06
N LEU A 59 -16.64 -2.69 -34.28
CA LEU A 59 -16.44 -1.24 -34.39
C LEU A 59 -15.91 -0.81 -35.77
N ARG A 60 -15.08 -1.63 -36.42
CA ARG A 60 -14.56 -1.40 -37.78
C ARG A 60 -15.65 -1.37 -38.85
N GLN A 61 -16.86 -1.89 -38.59
CA GLN A 61 -18.01 -1.72 -39.49
C GLN A 61 -18.56 -0.27 -39.48
N PHE A 62 -18.32 0.47 -38.39
CA PHE A 62 -18.75 1.87 -38.22
C PHE A 62 -17.61 2.87 -38.44
N ASN A 63 -16.37 2.48 -38.13
CA ASN A 63 -15.18 3.28 -38.37
C ASN A 63 -14.00 2.40 -38.81
N THR A 64 -13.74 2.35 -40.12
CA THR A 64 -12.62 1.58 -40.70
C THR A 64 -11.24 2.11 -40.29
N SER A 65 -11.16 3.35 -39.78
CA SER A 65 -9.92 4.01 -39.31
C SER A 65 -9.68 3.86 -37.80
N LEU A 66 -10.33 2.88 -37.15
CA LEU A 66 -10.10 2.52 -35.75
C LEU A 66 -8.62 2.15 -35.50
N LYS A 67 -8.08 2.57 -34.36
CA LYS A 67 -6.68 2.34 -33.96
C LYS A 67 -6.59 1.62 -32.61
N GLY A 68 -5.45 0.97 -32.34
CA GLY A 68 -5.11 0.45 -31.02
C GLY A 68 -5.37 -1.04 -30.78
N PHE A 69 -6.15 -1.70 -31.64
CA PHE A 69 -6.35 -3.14 -31.59
C PHE A 69 -5.05 -3.93 -31.82
N SER A 70 -4.97 -5.14 -31.26
CA SER A 70 -3.85 -6.05 -31.45
C SER A 70 -3.98 -6.89 -32.73
N LEU A 71 -2.86 -7.38 -33.24
CA LEU A 71 -2.80 -8.33 -34.35
C LEU A 71 -1.91 -9.53 -33.99
N GLY A 72 -2.27 -10.73 -34.43
CA GLY A 72 -1.51 -11.98 -34.28
C GLY A 72 -1.17 -12.36 -32.85
N THR A 73 -0.03 -13.04 -32.69
CA THR A 73 0.49 -13.52 -31.39
C THR A 73 1.59 -12.60 -30.85
N GLY A 74 1.66 -12.42 -29.53
CA GLY A 74 2.72 -11.61 -28.92
C GLY A 74 2.60 -11.41 -27.42
N LYS A 75 3.73 -11.21 -26.74
CA LYS A 75 3.77 -10.77 -25.33
C LYS A 75 3.50 -9.26 -25.25
N VAL A 76 3.14 -8.73 -24.08
CA VAL A 76 2.74 -7.32 -23.88
C VAL A 76 3.68 -6.27 -24.49
N ASN A 77 4.98 -6.56 -24.60
CA ASN A 77 5.99 -5.66 -25.18
C ASN A 77 6.19 -5.80 -26.70
N SER A 78 5.51 -6.75 -27.38
CA SER A 78 5.60 -6.93 -28.83
C SER A 78 4.86 -5.80 -29.56
N SER A 79 5.42 -5.30 -30.67
CA SER A 79 4.91 -4.12 -31.38
C SER A 79 3.49 -4.27 -31.93
N ASN A 80 3.08 -5.51 -32.24
CA ASN A 80 1.75 -5.89 -32.72
C ASN A 80 0.66 -5.93 -31.63
N THR A 81 1.00 -5.73 -30.36
CA THR A 81 0.02 -5.70 -29.26
C THR A 81 -0.72 -4.37 -29.13
N PHE A 82 -0.10 -3.26 -29.58
CA PHE A 82 -0.63 -1.89 -29.52
C PHE A 82 -1.18 -1.55 -28.11
N LEU A 83 -2.50 -1.36 -27.98
CA LEU A 83 -3.15 -0.91 -26.74
C LEU A 83 -3.76 -2.07 -25.94
N ASN A 84 -3.44 -3.32 -26.25
CA ASN A 84 -3.68 -4.44 -25.34
C ASN A 84 -2.51 -4.56 -24.36
N GLN A 85 -2.64 -3.94 -23.20
CA GLN A 85 -1.63 -3.92 -22.14
C GLN A 85 -1.88 -4.99 -21.06
N ALA A 86 -2.77 -5.95 -21.32
CA ALA A 86 -3.03 -7.08 -20.43
C ALA A 86 -1.82 -8.02 -20.27
N VAL A 87 -1.66 -8.60 -19.09
CA VAL A 87 -0.52 -9.46 -18.72
C VAL A 87 -1.02 -10.75 -18.08
N SER A 88 -0.59 -11.89 -18.63
CA SER A 88 -0.95 -13.22 -18.12
C SER A 88 -0.57 -13.38 -16.64
N GLY A 89 -1.51 -13.83 -15.81
CA GLY A 89 -1.31 -14.01 -14.36
C GLY A 89 -1.50 -12.75 -13.51
N SER A 90 -1.76 -11.58 -14.10
CA SER A 90 -1.96 -10.34 -13.32
C SER A 90 -3.20 -10.39 -12.43
N THR A 91 -3.13 -9.67 -11.31
CA THR A 91 -4.24 -9.39 -10.39
C THR A 91 -4.59 -7.91 -10.40
N THR A 92 -5.58 -7.48 -9.61
CA THR A 92 -5.99 -6.06 -9.51
C THR A 92 -4.85 -5.11 -9.12
N ILE A 93 -3.81 -5.58 -8.40
CA ILE A 93 -2.65 -4.76 -8.01
C ILE A 93 -1.82 -4.26 -9.21
N ASP A 94 -1.86 -4.99 -10.34
CA ASP A 94 -1.06 -4.70 -11.53
C ASP A 94 -1.72 -3.69 -12.47
N ILE A 95 -3.05 -3.53 -12.39
CA ILE A 95 -3.84 -2.69 -13.29
C ILE A 95 -3.35 -1.23 -13.34
N PRO A 96 -2.97 -0.56 -12.23
CA PRO A 96 -2.37 0.77 -12.28
C PRO A 96 -1.07 0.83 -13.09
N GLY A 97 -0.30 -0.26 -13.17
CA GLY A 97 0.88 -0.36 -14.03
C GLY A 97 0.49 -0.43 -15.51
N GLN A 98 -0.43 -1.34 -15.85
CA GLN A 98 -0.94 -1.50 -17.22
C GLN A 98 -1.61 -0.22 -17.75
N ILE A 99 -2.41 0.47 -16.92
CA ILE A 99 -3.08 1.74 -17.28
C ILE A 99 -2.07 2.87 -17.54
N ARG A 100 -1.02 3.01 -16.74
CA ARG A 100 0.03 4.01 -17.00
C ARG A 100 0.69 3.76 -18.36
N LYS A 101 1.09 2.51 -18.61
CA LYS A 101 1.71 2.11 -19.88
C LYS A 101 0.78 2.34 -21.09
N LEU A 102 -0.50 2.02 -20.94
CA LEU A 102 -1.54 2.29 -21.94
C LEU A 102 -1.62 3.79 -22.28
N VAL A 103 -1.66 4.65 -21.26
CA VAL A 103 -1.72 6.11 -21.42
C VAL A 103 -0.44 6.65 -22.07
N ASP A 104 0.74 6.16 -21.68
CA ASP A 104 2.02 6.58 -22.26
C ASP A 104 2.13 6.23 -23.74
N ILE A 105 1.64 5.04 -24.16
CA ILE A 105 1.54 4.66 -25.57
C ILE A 105 0.55 5.59 -26.30
N MET A 106 -0.65 5.83 -25.75
CA MET A 106 -1.64 6.73 -26.38
C MET A 106 -1.17 8.19 -26.49
N LYS A 107 -0.27 8.64 -25.62
CA LYS A 107 0.34 9.99 -25.68
C LYS A 107 1.50 10.10 -26.67
N SER A 108 2.21 9.01 -26.93
CA SER A 108 3.40 8.99 -27.79
C SER A 108 3.11 8.57 -29.23
N ASP A 109 2.01 7.83 -29.47
CA ASP A 109 1.58 7.46 -30.81
C ASP A 109 0.98 8.65 -31.56
N GLN A 110 1.75 9.23 -32.49
CA GLN A 110 1.32 10.36 -33.34
C GLN A 110 0.06 10.09 -34.18
N ARG A 111 -0.38 8.83 -34.30
CA ARG A 111 -1.64 8.49 -34.99
C ARG A 111 -2.85 8.73 -34.10
N ILE A 112 -2.69 8.93 -32.80
CA ILE A 112 -3.77 9.14 -31.83
C ILE A 112 -3.77 10.61 -31.40
N ASN A 113 -4.89 11.31 -31.61
CA ASN A 113 -5.08 12.59 -30.93
C ASN A 113 -5.49 12.31 -29.48
N PHE A 114 -4.51 12.37 -28.56
CA PHE A 114 -4.74 12.05 -27.16
C PHE A 114 -5.87 12.89 -26.52
N GLN A 115 -6.08 14.13 -26.95
CA GLN A 115 -7.10 15.02 -26.37
C GLN A 115 -8.47 14.84 -27.02
N SER A 116 -8.58 14.76 -28.35
CA SER A 116 -9.89 14.81 -29.04
C SER A 116 -10.45 13.46 -29.50
N ASP A 117 -9.63 12.42 -29.66
CA ASP A 117 -10.12 11.13 -30.15
C ASP A 117 -10.97 10.42 -29.10
N TRP A 118 -12.18 9.98 -29.45
CA TRP A 118 -12.96 9.12 -28.55
C TRP A 118 -12.31 7.75 -28.41
N LYS A 119 -12.15 7.32 -27.15
CA LYS A 119 -11.43 6.12 -26.72
C LYS A 119 -12.37 5.17 -26.00
N VAL A 120 -12.34 3.89 -26.36
CA VAL A 120 -12.98 2.80 -25.60
C VAL A 120 -11.89 1.93 -25.00
N VAL A 121 -11.88 1.80 -23.68
CA VAL A 121 -10.92 0.95 -22.96
C VAL A 121 -11.68 -0.10 -22.15
N THR A 122 -11.40 -1.37 -22.38
CA THR A 122 -11.96 -2.47 -21.58
C THR A 122 -11.01 -2.88 -20.46
N LEU A 123 -11.49 -2.90 -19.22
CA LEU A 123 -10.79 -3.43 -18.06
C LEU A 123 -11.46 -4.74 -17.66
N PHE A 124 -10.73 -5.86 -17.75
CA PHE A 124 -11.24 -7.18 -17.37
C PHE A 124 -10.18 -7.95 -16.56
N ILE A 125 -10.42 -8.06 -15.26
CA ILE A 125 -9.50 -8.57 -14.23
C ILE A 125 -10.34 -9.20 -13.10
N GLY A 126 -9.71 -9.97 -12.22
CA GLY A 126 -10.33 -10.52 -11.01
C GLY A 126 -10.37 -12.05 -10.96
N GLY A 127 -10.05 -12.75 -12.05
CA GLY A 127 -9.94 -14.21 -12.06
C GLY A 127 -8.86 -14.69 -11.10
N ASN A 128 -7.64 -14.18 -11.28
CA ASN A 128 -6.49 -14.52 -10.42
C ASN A 128 -6.69 -14.03 -8.96
N ASP A 129 -7.36 -12.89 -8.75
CA ASP A 129 -7.71 -12.38 -7.42
C ASP A 129 -8.66 -13.34 -6.66
N LEU A 130 -9.68 -13.86 -7.34
CA LEU A 130 -10.62 -14.83 -6.77
C LEU A 130 -10.02 -16.24 -6.60
N CYS A 131 -9.07 -16.64 -7.44
CA CYS A 131 -8.28 -17.86 -7.21
C CYS A 131 -7.45 -17.80 -5.92
N ASN A 132 -7.12 -16.58 -5.45
CA ASN A 132 -6.30 -16.33 -4.27
C ASN A 132 -7.11 -15.84 -3.04
N SER A 133 -8.43 -15.66 -3.12
CA SER A 133 -9.22 -15.04 -2.05
C SER A 133 -10.71 -15.42 -2.03
N CYS A 134 -11.27 -15.59 -0.81
CA CYS A 134 -12.66 -15.95 -0.55
C CYS A 134 -13.52 -14.75 -0.07
N ILE A 135 -13.18 -13.51 -0.43
CA ILE A 135 -13.85 -12.28 0.06
C ILE A 135 -15.06 -11.88 -0.82
N ASP A 136 -16.01 -11.14 -0.24
CA ASP A 136 -17.30 -10.73 -0.85
C ASP A 136 -17.15 -9.88 -2.13
N LYS A 137 -18.11 -10.04 -3.04
CA LYS A 137 -17.98 -9.83 -4.49
C LYS A 137 -18.66 -8.57 -5.02
N ARG A 138 -18.96 -7.58 -4.17
CA ARG A 138 -19.79 -6.41 -4.52
C ARG A 138 -19.04 -5.10 -4.76
N VAL A 139 -17.80 -4.99 -4.30
CA VAL A 139 -16.98 -3.76 -4.30
C VAL A 139 -16.89 -3.08 -5.68
N THR A 140 -16.72 -3.85 -6.78
CA THR A 140 -16.60 -3.26 -8.13
C THR A 140 -17.89 -2.58 -8.61
N ARG A 141 -19.07 -3.11 -8.22
CA ARG A 141 -20.35 -2.46 -8.55
C ARG A 141 -20.48 -1.17 -7.74
N GLU A 142 -20.27 -1.23 -6.43
CA GLU A 142 -20.35 -0.07 -5.53
C GLU A 142 -19.37 1.04 -5.93
N LEU A 143 -18.17 0.69 -6.40
CA LEU A 143 -17.18 1.65 -6.88
C LEU A 143 -17.67 2.42 -8.12
N VAL A 144 -18.26 1.74 -9.10
CA VAL A 144 -18.82 2.38 -10.31
C VAL A 144 -20.11 3.12 -9.99
N GLU A 145 -21.00 2.52 -9.19
CA GLU A 145 -22.30 3.09 -8.80
C GLU A 145 -22.20 4.15 -7.70
N SER A 146 -20.99 4.48 -7.23
CA SER A 146 -20.75 5.68 -6.43
C SER A 146 -20.87 6.98 -7.24
N GLY A 147 -20.92 6.92 -8.58
CA GLY A 147 -20.97 8.08 -9.48
C GLY A 147 -19.67 8.89 -9.54
N ARG A 148 -18.61 8.47 -8.82
CA ARG A 148 -17.35 9.22 -8.66
C ARG A 148 -16.58 9.50 -9.96
N TYR A 149 -16.91 8.78 -11.04
CA TYR A 149 -16.26 8.90 -12.34
C TYR A 149 -17.03 9.80 -13.31
N ASP A 150 -18.31 10.05 -13.03
CA ASP A 150 -19.25 10.71 -13.92
C ASP A 150 -19.33 12.22 -13.64
N THR A 151 -18.18 12.82 -13.39
CA THR A 151 -17.98 14.24 -13.05
C THR A 151 -17.61 15.10 -14.26
N ARG A 152 -17.47 14.48 -15.44
CA ARG A 152 -17.08 15.12 -16.71
C ARG A 152 -17.95 14.59 -17.86
N ASP A 153 -18.19 15.42 -18.86
CA ASP A 153 -18.95 15.02 -20.06
C ASP A 153 -18.13 14.17 -21.06
N ASP A 154 -16.81 14.09 -20.89
CA ASP A 154 -15.88 13.36 -21.76
C ASP A 154 -15.29 12.08 -21.13
N PHE A 155 -15.72 11.71 -19.93
CA PHE A 155 -15.28 10.49 -19.25
C PHE A 155 -16.43 9.86 -18.45
N THR A 156 -16.55 8.53 -18.50
CA THR A 156 -17.53 7.74 -17.75
C THR A 156 -17.04 6.30 -17.62
N VAL A 157 -17.47 5.59 -16.58
CA VAL A 157 -17.16 4.16 -16.38
C VAL A 157 -18.47 3.39 -16.35
N VAL A 158 -18.64 2.45 -17.29
CA VAL A 158 -19.88 1.68 -17.43
C VAL A 158 -19.61 0.21 -17.21
N LEU A 159 -20.17 -0.35 -16.13
CA LEU A 159 -20.13 -1.79 -15.86
C LEU A 159 -20.93 -2.55 -16.93
N GLN A 160 -20.34 -3.60 -17.50
CA GLN A 160 -20.96 -4.48 -18.50
C GLN A 160 -21.16 -5.88 -17.87
N PRO A 161 -22.30 -6.14 -17.20
CA PRO A 161 -22.47 -7.35 -16.37
C PRO A 161 -22.81 -8.64 -17.15
N PHE A 162 -22.76 -8.64 -18.49
CA PHE A 162 -23.20 -9.75 -19.36
C PHE A 162 -22.55 -11.12 -19.05
N PHE A 163 -21.38 -11.15 -18.41
CA PHE A 163 -20.65 -12.37 -18.07
C PHE A 163 -20.75 -12.75 -16.57
N ARG A 164 -21.77 -12.26 -15.87
CA ARG A 164 -22.01 -12.53 -14.45
C ARG A 164 -22.58 -13.91 -14.21
N GLU A 165 -23.54 -14.30 -15.02
CA GLU A 165 -24.21 -15.60 -14.97
C GLU A 165 -24.03 -16.25 -16.34
N VAL A 166 -23.36 -17.40 -16.40
CA VAL A 166 -22.98 -18.03 -17.66
C VAL A 166 -23.46 -19.47 -17.68
N GLN A 167 -24.27 -19.82 -18.67
CA GLN A 167 -24.65 -21.21 -18.91
C GLN A 167 -23.59 -21.87 -19.81
N ILE A 168 -22.77 -22.72 -19.19
CA ILE A 168 -21.78 -23.54 -19.90
C ILE A 168 -22.53 -24.68 -20.62
N PRO A 169 -22.25 -24.93 -21.92
CA PRO A 169 -22.89 -26.00 -22.68
C PRO A 169 -22.45 -27.37 -22.18
N LEU A 170 -23.39 -28.32 -22.13
CA LEU A 170 -23.13 -29.70 -21.72
C LEU A 170 -23.27 -30.65 -22.91
N LEU A 171 -22.44 -31.69 -22.92
CA LEU A 171 -22.54 -32.85 -23.79
C LEU A 171 -23.72 -33.76 -23.34
N PRO A 172 -24.16 -34.72 -24.17
CA PRO A 172 -25.25 -35.65 -23.82
C PRO A 172 -24.98 -36.50 -22.57
N ASP A 173 -23.72 -36.64 -22.14
CA ASP A 173 -23.31 -37.33 -20.90
C ASP A 173 -23.29 -36.41 -19.66
N GLY A 174 -23.71 -35.15 -19.80
CA GLY A 174 -23.77 -34.16 -18.73
C GLY A 174 -22.46 -33.43 -18.44
N ARG A 175 -21.34 -33.76 -19.10
CA ARG A 175 -20.06 -33.04 -18.93
C ARG A 175 -20.03 -31.73 -19.71
N PRO A 176 -19.29 -30.70 -19.26
CA PRO A 176 -19.06 -29.49 -20.06
C PRO A 176 -18.47 -29.80 -21.44
N ASP A 177 -18.98 -29.15 -22.47
CA ASP A 177 -18.41 -29.17 -23.82
C ASP A 177 -17.07 -28.42 -23.83
N SER A 178 -15.97 -29.17 -23.84
CA SER A 178 -14.61 -28.62 -23.81
C SER A 178 -14.26 -27.78 -25.03
N SER A 179 -15.04 -27.79 -26.12
CA SER A 179 -14.79 -26.90 -27.28
C SER A 179 -15.03 -25.41 -26.99
N TYR A 180 -15.60 -25.08 -25.83
CA TYR A 180 -15.71 -23.71 -25.32
C TYR A 180 -14.46 -23.24 -24.52
N PHE A 181 -13.48 -24.13 -24.31
CA PHE A 181 -12.25 -23.87 -23.56
C PHE A 181 -11.00 -24.23 -24.38
N THR A 182 -9.84 -23.71 -23.97
CA THR A 182 -8.55 -24.11 -24.55
C THR A 182 -8.09 -25.47 -24.01
N ALA A 183 -6.93 -25.97 -24.42
CA ALA A 183 -6.44 -27.30 -24.02
C ALA A 183 -6.28 -27.50 -22.50
N ASP A 184 -6.19 -26.42 -21.71
CA ASP A 184 -6.14 -26.46 -20.24
C ASP A 184 -7.51 -26.57 -19.54
N CYS A 185 -8.61 -26.59 -20.30
CA CYS A 185 -10.00 -26.57 -19.79
C CYS A 185 -10.36 -25.34 -18.90
N PHE A 186 -9.56 -24.27 -18.95
CA PHE A 186 -9.74 -23.08 -18.10
C PHE A 186 -9.83 -21.79 -18.92
N HIS A 187 -8.86 -21.51 -19.80
CA HIS A 187 -8.95 -20.35 -20.68
C HIS A 187 -10.05 -20.54 -21.74
N LEU A 188 -10.63 -19.44 -22.21
CA LEU A 188 -11.76 -19.46 -23.14
C LEU A 188 -11.30 -19.63 -24.59
N SER A 189 -11.86 -20.60 -25.31
CA SER A 189 -11.53 -20.84 -26.73
C SER A 189 -12.04 -19.72 -27.65
N GLN A 190 -11.55 -19.67 -28.89
CA GLN A 190 -12.02 -18.71 -29.91
C GLN A 190 -13.55 -18.71 -30.09
N LYS A 191 -14.20 -19.87 -29.91
CA LYS A 191 -15.66 -20.04 -29.93
C LYS A 191 -16.33 -19.19 -28.84
N THR A 192 -15.85 -19.29 -27.61
CA THR A 192 -16.39 -18.54 -26.46
C THR A 192 -16.02 -17.06 -26.52
N GLN A 193 -14.76 -16.76 -26.87
CA GLN A 193 -14.27 -15.39 -27.11
C GLN A 193 -15.17 -14.64 -28.11
N SER A 194 -15.59 -15.32 -29.19
CA SER A 194 -16.52 -14.78 -30.19
C SER A 194 -17.93 -14.53 -29.63
N GLN A 195 -18.44 -15.38 -28.73
CA GLN A 195 -19.74 -15.15 -28.09
C GLN A 195 -19.69 -13.97 -27.10
N ILE A 196 -18.64 -13.88 -26.27
CA ILE A 196 -18.52 -12.79 -25.29
C ILE A 196 -18.25 -11.43 -25.95
N ALA A 197 -17.59 -11.38 -27.11
CA ALA A 197 -17.48 -10.16 -27.91
C ALA A 197 -18.85 -9.64 -28.38
N ARG A 198 -19.74 -10.54 -28.82
CA ARG A 198 -21.11 -10.19 -29.24
C ARG A 198 -21.98 -9.79 -28.04
N ALA A 199 -21.84 -10.51 -26.93
CA ALA A 199 -22.54 -10.21 -25.69
C ALA A 199 -22.16 -8.82 -25.15
N LEU A 200 -20.85 -8.50 -25.09
CA LEU A 200 -20.35 -7.17 -24.72
C LEU A 200 -20.94 -6.07 -25.60
N TRP A 201 -20.87 -6.24 -26.93
CA TRP A 201 -21.40 -5.26 -27.86
C TRP A 201 -22.89 -4.97 -27.62
N ASN A 202 -23.71 -6.02 -27.51
CA ASN A 202 -25.13 -5.87 -27.20
C ASN A 202 -25.35 -5.19 -25.83
N ASN A 203 -24.55 -5.55 -24.82
CA ASN A 203 -24.63 -4.97 -23.47
C ASN A 203 -24.24 -3.48 -23.47
N MET A 204 -23.30 -3.06 -24.31
CA MET A 204 -22.93 -1.65 -24.50
C MET A 204 -24.05 -0.80 -25.13
N LEU A 205 -24.99 -1.41 -25.87
CA LEU A 205 -26.17 -0.75 -26.45
C LEU A 205 -27.42 -0.78 -25.54
N GLN A 206 -27.42 -1.62 -24.50
CA GLN A 206 -28.51 -1.71 -23.51
C GLN A 206 -28.43 -0.58 -22.46
N PRO A 207 -29.57 0.07 -22.11
CA PRO A 207 -29.59 1.11 -21.08
C PRO A 207 -28.99 0.65 -19.74
N VAL A 208 -28.26 1.54 -19.07
CA VAL A 208 -27.80 1.33 -17.69
C VAL A 208 -29.03 1.10 -16.79
N GLY A 209 -28.95 0.12 -15.90
CA GLY A 209 -30.09 -0.39 -15.12
C GLY A 209 -30.84 -1.55 -15.78
N ASN A 210 -30.80 -1.69 -17.12
CA ASN A 210 -31.44 -2.78 -17.87
C ASN A 210 -30.44 -3.56 -18.76
N LYS A 211 -29.21 -3.70 -18.29
CA LYS A 211 -28.17 -4.51 -18.94
C LYS A 211 -28.32 -5.98 -18.58
N SER A 212 -28.30 -6.87 -19.58
CA SER A 212 -28.28 -8.32 -19.38
C SER A 212 -27.13 -8.75 -18.46
N THR A 213 -27.42 -9.66 -17.52
CA THR A 213 -26.44 -10.29 -16.62
C THR A 213 -26.11 -11.74 -17.00
N PHE A 214 -27.02 -12.37 -17.76
CA PHE A 214 -26.98 -13.77 -18.13
C PHE A 214 -26.55 -13.97 -19.59
N GLN A 215 -25.63 -14.92 -19.82
CA GLN A 215 -25.21 -15.36 -21.14
C GLN A 215 -25.35 -16.88 -21.28
N ASN A 216 -26.17 -17.31 -22.24
CA ASN A 216 -26.21 -18.70 -22.67
C ASN A 216 -25.25 -18.91 -23.86
N LEU A 217 -24.26 -19.79 -23.70
CA LEU A 217 -23.27 -20.07 -24.76
C LEU A 217 -23.78 -21.08 -25.81
N THR A 218 -24.90 -21.78 -25.58
CA THR A 218 -25.50 -22.68 -26.59
C THR A 218 -26.25 -21.91 -27.69
N THR A 219 -26.81 -20.74 -27.34
CA THR A 219 -27.57 -19.91 -28.27
C THR A 219 -26.65 -18.98 -29.05
N ALA A 220 -26.81 -18.95 -30.38
CA ALA A 220 -26.10 -18.00 -31.22
C ALA A 220 -26.49 -16.55 -30.87
N VAL A 221 -25.56 -15.77 -30.33
CA VAL A 221 -25.78 -14.34 -30.09
C VAL A 221 -25.80 -13.61 -31.44
N SER A 222 -26.90 -12.94 -31.73
CA SER A 222 -27.02 -12.01 -32.86
C SER A 222 -26.54 -10.62 -32.46
N LEU A 223 -25.78 -9.94 -33.33
CA LEU A 223 -25.32 -8.58 -33.09
C LEU A 223 -26.47 -7.58 -33.29
N SER A 224 -26.76 -6.79 -32.26
CA SER A 224 -27.67 -5.66 -32.35
C SER A 224 -27.04 -4.50 -33.12
N CYS A 225 -27.83 -3.73 -33.86
CA CYS A 225 -27.38 -2.49 -34.49
C CYS A 225 -27.96 -1.28 -33.73
N PRO A 226 -27.19 -0.18 -33.54
CA PRO A 226 -27.76 1.09 -33.10
C PRO A 226 -28.84 1.57 -34.08
N THR A 227 -29.85 2.27 -33.57
CA THR A 227 -30.91 2.84 -34.40
C THR A 227 -30.70 4.34 -34.60
N GLN A 228 -31.47 4.98 -35.48
CA GLN A 228 -31.45 6.44 -35.60
C GLN A 228 -31.98 7.14 -34.33
N ALA A 229 -32.88 6.50 -33.59
CA ALA A 229 -33.38 7.01 -32.30
C ALA A 229 -32.35 6.82 -31.17
N ASP A 230 -31.60 5.72 -31.19
CA ASP A 230 -30.60 5.37 -30.19
C ASP A 230 -29.23 5.06 -30.85
N PRO A 231 -28.51 6.08 -31.36
CA PRO A 231 -27.23 5.90 -32.07
C PRO A 231 -26.02 5.79 -31.12
N PHE A 232 -26.24 5.91 -29.81
CA PHE A 232 -25.17 6.09 -28.81
C PHE A 232 -24.85 4.81 -28.03
N LEU A 233 -23.58 4.67 -27.64
CA LEU A 233 -23.20 3.70 -26.60
C LEU A 233 -23.79 4.16 -25.26
N ARG A 234 -24.32 3.24 -24.46
CA ARG A 234 -25.13 3.57 -23.28
C ARG A 234 -24.29 3.86 -22.04
N THR A 235 -24.49 5.04 -21.49
CA THR A 235 -23.94 5.59 -20.24
C THR A 235 -25.09 5.87 -19.27
N TYR A 236 -24.81 6.21 -18.01
CA TYR A 236 -25.87 6.55 -17.05
C TYR A 236 -26.75 7.71 -17.56
N LYS A 237 -26.11 8.78 -18.06
CA LYS A 237 -26.73 10.02 -18.54
C LYS A 237 -27.70 9.79 -19.71
N ASN A 238 -27.31 9.02 -20.73
CA ASN A 238 -28.17 8.70 -21.88
C ASN A 238 -29.05 7.45 -21.69
N SER A 239 -29.08 6.90 -20.47
CA SER A 239 -30.02 5.87 -20.02
C SER A 239 -31.05 6.42 -19.03
N ASN A 240 -30.98 7.71 -18.67
CA ASN A 240 -31.74 8.34 -17.59
C ASN A 240 -31.62 7.56 -16.26
N TYR A 241 -30.42 7.04 -15.97
CA TYR A 241 -30.18 6.20 -14.80
C TYR A 241 -29.54 7.02 -13.68
N SER A 242 -30.23 7.13 -12.55
CA SER A 242 -29.67 7.63 -11.30
C SER A 242 -29.04 6.47 -10.54
N TYR A 243 -27.75 6.57 -10.25
CA TYR A 243 -27.09 5.62 -9.36
C TYR A 243 -27.73 5.66 -7.95
N PRO A 244 -27.91 4.51 -7.28
CA PRO A 244 -28.46 4.46 -5.92
C PRO A 244 -27.54 5.11 -4.87
N GLY A 245 -26.30 5.45 -5.25
CA GLY A 245 -25.25 5.88 -4.35
C GLY A 245 -24.64 4.71 -3.57
N PRO A 246 -23.55 4.95 -2.82
CA PRO A 246 -23.12 4.00 -1.80
C PRO A 246 -24.25 3.82 -0.77
N VAL A 247 -24.42 2.61 -0.25
CA VAL A 247 -25.29 2.38 0.92
C VAL A 247 -24.86 3.36 2.02
N PRO A 248 -25.77 4.17 2.60
CA PRO A 248 -25.39 5.13 3.62
C PRO A 248 -24.70 4.41 4.78
N THR A 249 -23.40 4.59 4.91
CA THR A 249 -22.67 4.19 6.10
C THR A 249 -23.24 4.98 7.27
N GLN A 250 -23.35 4.32 8.43
CA GLN A 250 -23.82 4.99 9.64
C GLN A 250 -22.94 6.24 9.88
N ALA A 251 -23.58 7.41 10.01
CA ALA A 251 -22.86 8.65 10.21
C ALA A 251 -21.96 8.53 11.45
N PRO A 252 -20.68 8.97 11.41
CA PRO A 252 -19.77 8.84 12.54
C PRO A 252 -20.37 9.41 13.83
N ILE A 253 -20.21 8.68 14.92
CA ILE A 253 -20.80 9.08 16.20
C ILE A 253 -20.07 10.32 16.73
N LYS A 254 -20.78 11.44 16.88
CA LYS A 254 -20.20 12.76 17.18
C LYS A 254 -20.06 13.09 18.68
N ASN A 255 -20.38 12.17 19.59
CA ASN A 255 -20.39 12.45 21.04
C ASN A 255 -19.03 12.25 21.75
N PHE A 256 -18.02 11.69 21.08
CA PHE A 256 -16.67 11.46 21.63
C PHE A 256 -15.75 12.70 21.65
N GLY A 257 -16.33 13.91 21.64
CA GLY A 257 -15.56 15.15 21.79
C GLY A 257 -15.07 15.38 23.23
N SER A 258 -14.10 16.29 23.39
CA SER A 258 -13.52 16.70 24.67
C SER A 258 -13.73 18.19 24.93
N ASP A 259 -13.62 18.60 26.18
CA ASP A 259 -13.73 20.00 26.61
C ASP A 259 -12.33 20.59 26.83
N LEU A 260 -11.99 21.63 26.07
CA LEU A 260 -10.69 22.29 26.14
C LEU A 260 -10.77 23.58 26.97
N SER A 261 -10.48 23.46 28.26
CA SER A 261 -10.62 24.52 29.28
C SER A 261 -9.56 25.64 29.21
N CYS A 262 -8.76 25.71 28.14
CA CYS A 262 -7.66 26.66 28.05
C CYS A 262 -8.19 28.10 27.90
N LEU A 263 -7.74 28.97 28.83
CA LEU A 263 -8.05 30.40 28.84
C LEU A 263 -7.28 31.13 27.73
N ASP A 264 -6.01 30.77 27.54
CA ASP A 264 -5.22 31.24 26.41
C ASP A 264 -5.43 30.31 25.20
N ARG A 265 -5.62 30.95 24.04
CA ARG A 265 -5.88 30.35 22.73
C ARG A 265 -5.24 31.18 21.60
N ALA A 266 -4.45 32.20 21.95
CA ALA A 266 -3.74 33.01 20.97
C ALA A 266 -2.51 32.23 20.44
N PRO A 267 -1.99 32.59 19.25
CA PRO A 267 -0.66 32.18 18.83
C PRO A 267 0.40 32.67 19.84
N SER A 268 1.47 31.91 20.04
CA SER A 268 2.60 32.35 20.86
C SER A 268 3.30 33.57 20.23
N GLU A 269 3.77 34.50 21.07
CA GLU A 269 4.35 35.77 20.60
C GLU A 269 5.65 35.59 19.79
N ASN A 270 6.38 34.49 20.00
CA ASN A 270 7.65 34.19 19.33
C ASN A 270 7.56 32.90 18.52
N ILE A 271 7.32 33.04 17.21
CA ILE A 271 7.36 31.94 16.24
C ILE A 271 8.70 32.01 15.49
N PRO A 272 9.59 30.99 15.57
CA PRO A 272 10.88 31.03 14.88
C PRO A 272 10.71 31.01 13.35
N THR A 273 11.55 31.80 12.65
CA THR A 273 11.49 31.99 11.20
C THR A 273 12.79 31.57 10.49
N SER A 274 12.65 30.77 9.43
CA SER A 274 13.72 30.28 8.52
C SER A 274 13.18 30.17 7.09
N ASP A 275 14.04 30.27 6.07
CA ASP A 275 13.61 30.49 4.67
C ASP A 275 14.60 29.83 3.68
N TRP A 276 14.22 28.77 2.94
CA TRP A 276 14.93 28.22 1.73
C TRP A 276 14.19 27.05 1.02
N PHE A 277 14.58 26.72 -0.22
CA PHE A 277 13.78 25.99 -1.23
C PHE A 277 14.35 24.61 -1.70
N TRP A 278 13.46 23.71 -2.19
CA TRP A 278 13.67 22.64 -3.22
C TRP A 278 14.47 21.34 -2.88
N ARG A 279 14.09 20.08 -3.25
CA ARG A 279 12.78 19.42 -3.61
C ARG A 279 12.95 17.87 -3.74
N SER A 280 11.84 17.09 -3.64
CA SER A 280 11.86 15.75 -2.99
C SER A 280 11.49 14.48 -3.81
N SER A 281 11.70 13.29 -3.19
CA SER A 281 11.05 11.99 -3.50
C SER A 281 11.06 11.05 -2.26
N LYS A 282 10.19 10.04 -2.06
CA LYS A 282 9.06 9.57 -2.90
C LYS A 282 7.73 9.14 -2.20
N GLN A 283 7.63 8.98 -0.86
CA GLN A 283 6.35 8.74 -0.13
C GLN A 283 6.14 9.73 1.03
N SER A 284 7.15 9.98 1.87
CA SER A 284 7.26 11.25 2.62
C SER A 284 7.18 12.45 1.66
N ALA A 285 7.72 12.28 0.44
CA ALA A 285 7.52 13.23 -0.63
C ALA A 285 6.10 13.26 -1.22
N GLN A 286 5.26 12.21 -1.12
CA GLN A 286 3.84 12.36 -1.47
C GLN A 286 3.11 13.20 -0.41
N LEU A 287 3.51 13.12 0.86
CA LEU A 287 3.03 14.06 1.87
C LEU A 287 3.56 15.46 1.59
N ALA A 288 4.87 15.64 1.38
CA ALA A 288 5.46 16.94 1.06
C ALA A 288 4.84 17.57 -0.22
N ASP A 289 4.73 16.82 -1.32
CA ASP A 289 4.06 17.19 -2.58
C ASP A 289 2.53 17.32 -2.44
N ARG A 290 1.91 16.78 -1.36
CA ARG A 290 0.51 17.07 -1.01
C ARG A 290 0.35 18.27 -0.09
N VAL A 291 1.34 18.64 0.72
CA VAL A 291 1.36 19.89 1.50
C VAL A 291 1.75 21.06 0.59
N GLU A 292 2.70 20.85 -0.33
CA GLU A 292 3.11 21.77 -1.39
C GLU A 292 2.00 22.02 -2.43
N ARG A 293 1.22 20.98 -2.78
CA ARG A 293 -0.01 21.12 -3.59
C ARG A 293 -1.28 21.32 -2.77
N ALA A 294 -1.22 21.37 -1.44
CA ALA A 294 -2.36 21.80 -0.62
C ALA A 294 -2.44 23.32 -0.67
N VAL A 295 -2.78 23.82 -1.87
CA VAL A 295 -3.45 25.10 -2.04
C VAL A 295 -4.89 24.94 -1.51
N LEU A 296 -4.99 24.70 -0.20
CA LEU A 296 -5.90 25.48 0.61
C LEU A 296 -5.33 26.89 0.53
N GLU A 297 -6.13 27.87 0.12
CA GLU A 297 -5.64 29.14 -0.44
C GLU A 297 -4.84 30.03 0.56
N ASP A 298 -4.73 29.60 1.83
CA ASP A 298 -4.16 30.33 2.96
C ASP A 298 -2.86 29.76 3.58
N VAL A 299 -2.27 28.65 3.07
CA VAL A 299 -1.07 28.03 3.71
C VAL A 299 0.25 28.39 2.99
N ASN A 300 1.18 29.02 3.70
CA ASN A 300 2.52 29.35 3.22
C ASN A 300 3.51 28.21 3.53
N PHE A 301 3.83 27.39 2.51
CA PHE A 301 4.75 26.25 2.65
C PHE A 301 6.15 26.63 3.18
N GLN A 302 6.63 27.86 3.00
CA GLN A 302 7.93 28.27 3.53
C GLN A 302 7.81 28.77 4.98
N ASN A 303 6.78 29.55 5.28
CA ASN A 303 6.72 30.34 6.51
C ASN A 303 5.86 29.74 7.64
N ASP A 304 4.90 28.87 7.34
CA ASP A 304 4.01 28.36 8.39
C ASP A 304 4.63 27.15 9.08
N TRP A 305 4.35 26.96 10.37
CA TRP A 305 4.77 25.74 11.07
C TRP A 305 3.82 24.58 10.74
N LYS A 306 4.39 23.41 10.42
CA LYS A 306 3.65 22.17 10.12
C LYS A 306 3.79 21.19 11.28
N LEU A 307 2.70 20.52 11.62
CA LEU A 307 2.70 19.38 12.54
C LEU A 307 2.50 18.10 11.73
N VAL A 308 3.50 17.22 11.72
CA VAL A 308 3.47 15.94 11.01
C VAL A 308 3.45 14.81 12.02
N THR A 309 2.45 13.93 11.96
CA THR A 309 2.37 12.75 12.84
C THR A 309 2.63 11.47 12.04
N VAL A 310 3.67 10.75 12.42
CA VAL A 310 4.05 9.45 11.88
C VAL A 310 3.68 8.38 12.91
N PHE A 311 2.74 7.51 12.56
CA PHE A 311 2.36 6.32 13.34
C PHE A 311 2.32 5.12 12.38
N ILE A 312 3.29 4.22 12.51
CA ILE A 312 3.53 3.10 11.60
C ILE A 312 4.28 1.97 12.34
N GLY A 313 4.42 0.79 11.74
CA GLY A 313 5.06 -0.39 12.35
C GLY A 313 4.08 -1.51 12.74
N GLY A 314 2.77 -1.21 12.85
CA GLY A 314 1.77 -2.22 13.20
C GLY A 314 1.69 -3.36 12.17
N ASN A 315 1.61 -3.01 10.89
CA ASN A 315 1.56 -4.00 9.80
C ASN A 315 2.87 -4.77 9.67
N ASP A 316 4.00 -4.12 9.90
CA ASP A 316 5.34 -4.70 9.88
C ASP A 316 5.45 -5.82 10.94
N LEU A 317 5.04 -5.55 12.18
CA LEU A 317 4.94 -6.57 13.24
C LEU A 317 3.94 -7.69 12.89
N CYS A 318 2.80 -7.34 12.30
CA CYS A 318 1.78 -8.31 11.89
C CYS A 318 2.20 -9.22 10.72
N ASN A 319 3.27 -8.86 9.99
CA ASN A 319 3.83 -9.65 8.89
C ASN A 319 5.24 -10.20 9.17
N TYR A 320 5.89 -9.84 10.28
CA TYR A 320 7.25 -10.26 10.62
C TYR A 320 7.47 -11.78 10.53
N CYS A 321 6.51 -12.58 10.99
CA CYS A 321 6.62 -14.05 10.93
C CYS A 321 6.53 -14.62 9.51
N ASN A 322 5.96 -13.87 8.55
CA ASN A 322 5.86 -14.27 7.14
C ASN A 322 7.13 -13.90 6.36
N ASP A 323 7.75 -12.76 6.67
CA ASP A 323 8.99 -12.28 6.05
C ASP A 323 9.87 -11.53 7.06
N ARG A 324 10.73 -12.30 7.74
CA ARG A 324 11.63 -11.79 8.79
C ARG A 324 12.72 -10.86 8.27
N GLU A 325 13.03 -10.92 6.97
CA GLU A 325 14.08 -10.10 6.35
C GLU A 325 13.52 -8.72 5.99
N THR A 326 12.39 -8.67 5.28
CA THR A 326 11.74 -7.39 4.91
C THR A 326 11.32 -6.58 6.14
N TYR A 327 10.77 -7.25 7.17
CA TYR A 327 10.31 -6.62 8.41
C TYR A 327 11.33 -6.74 9.56
N SER A 328 12.62 -6.89 9.27
CA SER A 328 13.67 -6.90 10.32
C SER A 328 13.72 -5.56 11.07
N VAL A 329 14.31 -5.55 12.27
CA VAL A 329 14.49 -4.32 13.09
C VAL A 329 15.34 -3.29 12.34
N GLU A 330 16.38 -3.76 11.64
CA GLU A 330 17.27 -2.94 10.82
C GLU A 330 16.54 -2.33 9.62
N ASN A 331 15.72 -3.11 8.91
CA ASN A 331 14.96 -2.62 7.77
C ASN A 331 13.86 -1.65 8.19
N TYR A 332 13.09 -1.96 9.24
CA TYR A 332 12.12 -1.03 9.84
C TYR A 332 12.78 0.32 10.17
N MET A 333 13.90 0.31 10.88
CA MET A 333 14.59 1.55 11.25
C MET A 333 15.21 2.27 10.08
N ARG A 334 15.74 1.56 9.09
CA ARG A 334 16.23 2.18 7.86
C ARG A 334 15.09 2.91 7.16
N TYR A 335 13.90 2.33 7.03
CA TYR A 335 12.75 3.01 6.43
C TYR A 335 12.27 4.23 7.25
N ILE A 336 12.26 4.15 8.59
CA ILE A 336 11.95 5.31 9.44
C ILE A 336 13.01 6.41 9.27
N GLN A 337 14.31 6.06 9.29
CA GLN A 337 15.40 7.02 9.09
C GLN A 337 15.36 7.65 7.70
N ASP A 338 15.22 6.86 6.64
CA ASP A 338 15.08 7.34 5.25
C ASP A 338 13.89 8.33 5.16
N SER A 339 12.78 8.03 5.84
CA SER A 339 11.58 8.87 5.86
C SER A 339 11.79 10.20 6.61
N LEU A 340 12.49 10.18 7.74
CA LEU A 340 12.82 11.37 8.54
C LEU A 340 13.91 12.20 7.87
N ASP A 341 14.93 11.59 7.25
CA ASP A 341 15.97 12.26 6.47
C ASP A 341 15.37 13.03 5.27
N ILE A 342 14.29 12.51 4.66
CA ILE A 342 13.51 13.25 3.66
C ILE A 342 12.81 14.46 4.30
N LEU A 343 12.10 14.30 5.43
CA LEU A 343 11.46 15.44 6.09
C LEU A 343 12.48 16.51 6.52
N TYR A 344 13.62 16.08 7.08
CA TYR A 344 14.72 16.93 7.55
C TYR A 344 15.39 17.72 6.42
N ARG A 345 15.40 17.20 5.19
CA ARG A 345 15.96 17.91 4.03
C ARG A 345 14.93 18.80 3.33
N GLU A 346 13.67 18.37 3.24
CA GLU A 346 12.71 18.90 2.27
C GLU A 346 11.63 19.82 2.87
N VAL A 347 11.39 19.77 4.20
CA VAL A 347 10.28 20.49 4.85
C VAL A 347 10.82 21.52 5.86
N PRO A 348 10.64 22.82 5.63
CA PRO A 348 10.98 23.86 6.60
C PRO A 348 9.88 24.03 7.65
N ARG A 349 10.26 24.50 8.86
CA ARG A 349 9.37 24.79 10.00
C ARG A 349 8.42 23.64 10.31
N VAL A 350 8.95 22.50 10.75
CA VAL A 350 8.15 21.30 11.02
C VAL A 350 8.46 20.65 12.37
N PHE A 351 7.39 20.31 13.09
CA PHE A 351 7.40 19.46 14.26
C PHE A 351 6.92 18.07 13.84
N VAL A 352 7.76 17.04 14.02
CA VAL A 352 7.42 15.65 13.69
C VAL A 352 7.12 14.86 14.97
N ASN A 353 5.86 14.51 15.18
CA ASN A 353 5.45 13.49 16.14
C ASN A 353 5.80 12.11 15.58
N LEU A 354 6.72 11.39 16.22
CA LEU A 354 6.96 9.98 15.94
C LEU A 354 6.26 9.14 17.02
N VAL A 355 5.03 8.71 16.73
CA VAL A 355 4.24 7.90 17.67
C VAL A 355 4.79 6.49 17.68
N MET A 356 5.16 6.03 18.87
CA MET A 356 5.74 4.71 19.07
C MET A 356 4.74 3.60 18.72
N VAL A 357 5.18 2.54 18.04
CA VAL A 357 4.35 1.38 17.73
C VAL A 357 3.81 0.72 19.01
N LEU A 358 2.55 0.30 18.99
CA LEU A 358 1.86 -0.25 20.16
C LEU A 358 2.40 -1.62 20.60
N GLN A 359 2.22 -1.95 21.88
CA GLN A 359 2.52 -3.27 22.42
C GLN A 359 1.39 -4.25 22.04
N ILE A 360 1.59 -5.01 20.97
CA ILE A 360 0.53 -5.80 20.32
C ILE A 360 0.01 -6.99 21.14
N GLU A 361 0.76 -7.44 22.15
CA GLU A 361 0.39 -8.56 23.04
C GLU A 361 -1.03 -8.42 23.63
N GLY A 362 -1.40 -7.21 24.07
CA GLY A 362 -2.71 -6.96 24.67
C GLY A 362 -3.89 -7.25 23.73
N LEU A 363 -3.69 -7.12 22.41
CA LEU A 363 -4.74 -7.31 21.41
C LEU A 363 -5.32 -8.73 21.43
N ARG A 364 -4.52 -9.73 21.83
CA ARG A 364 -4.94 -11.14 21.99
C ARG A 364 -6.12 -11.34 22.94
N ARG A 365 -6.35 -10.39 23.85
CA ARG A 365 -7.47 -10.40 24.79
C ARG A 365 -8.79 -9.98 24.13
N ILE A 366 -8.74 -9.13 23.11
CA ILE A 366 -9.92 -8.56 22.44
C ILE A 366 -10.55 -9.66 21.58
N LYS A 367 -11.61 -10.32 22.09
CA LYS A 367 -12.28 -11.43 21.40
C LYS A 367 -13.80 -11.31 21.54
N SER A 368 -14.51 -11.78 20.53
CA SER A 368 -15.97 -11.77 20.44
C SER A 368 -16.44 -12.85 19.46
N ASN A 369 -17.64 -13.39 19.67
CA ASN A 369 -18.22 -14.44 18.82
C ASN A 369 -18.82 -13.88 17.51
N THR A 370 -18.52 -12.63 17.15
CA THR A 370 -18.94 -12.05 15.87
C THR A 370 -18.05 -12.54 14.72
N LEU A 371 -18.62 -12.61 13.52
CA LEU A 371 -17.92 -13.10 12.33
C LEU A 371 -16.66 -12.27 12.02
N GLY A 372 -16.75 -10.93 12.14
CA GLY A 372 -15.63 -10.02 11.93
C GLY A 372 -14.49 -10.25 12.91
N CYS A 373 -14.80 -10.37 14.20
CA CYS A 373 -13.81 -10.64 15.24
C CYS A 373 -13.16 -12.03 15.10
N THR A 374 -13.93 -13.05 14.73
CA THR A 374 -13.43 -14.43 14.62
C THR A 374 -12.61 -14.66 13.34
N LEU A 375 -13.02 -14.09 12.21
CA LEU A 375 -12.39 -14.33 10.91
C LEU A 375 -11.46 -13.22 10.44
N LEU A 376 -11.79 -11.93 10.63
CA LEU A 376 -10.96 -10.84 10.10
C LEU A 376 -9.75 -10.60 10.99
N GLN A 377 -9.94 -10.51 12.31
CA GLN A 377 -8.89 -10.19 13.29
C GLN A 377 -7.63 -11.07 13.09
N THR A 378 -7.81 -12.38 13.08
CA THR A 378 -6.74 -13.37 12.93
C THR A 378 -5.96 -13.23 11.61
N ASN A 379 -6.64 -12.82 10.53
CA ASN A 379 -6.02 -12.59 9.22
C ASN A 379 -5.32 -11.22 9.13
N LEU A 380 -5.72 -10.22 9.93
CA LEU A 380 -5.08 -8.91 9.98
C LEU A 380 -3.72 -8.94 10.69
N CYS A 381 -3.57 -9.78 11.72
CA CYS A 381 -2.32 -9.89 12.47
C CYS A 381 -1.97 -11.34 12.87
N PRO A 382 -1.73 -12.22 11.89
CA PRO A 382 -1.56 -13.66 12.14
C PRO A 382 -0.42 -13.94 13.11
N CYS A 383 0.72 -13.24 12.98
CA CYS A 383 1.88 -13.41 13.86
C CYS A 383 1.55 -13.17 15.34
N SER A 384 0.62 -12.24 15.63
CA SER A 384 0.27 -11.89 17.01
C SER A 384 -0.89 -12.73 17.58
N LEU A 385 -1.79 -13.22 16.73
CA LEU A 385 -3.09 -13.75 17.15
C LEU A 385 -3.23 -15.27 16.98
N VAL A 386 -2.48 -15.88 16.05
CA VAL A 386 -2.50 -17.33 15.81
C VAL A 386 -1.68 -18.14 16.83
N PRO A 387 -0.45 -17.75 17.22
CA PRO A 387 0.37 -18.59 18.09
C PRO A 387 -0.22 -18.77 19.50
N GLY A 388 0.17 -19.83 20.21
CA GLY A 388 -0.22 -20.06 21.62
C GLY A 388 0.45 -19.06 22.59
N GLU A 389 -0.10 -18.92 23.80
CA GLU A 389 0.44 -17.98 24.82
C GLU A 389 1.92 -18.27 25.16
N ASP A 390 2.28 -19.55 25.30
CA ASP A 390 3.65 -19.99 25.64
C ASP A 390 4.51 -20.34 24.41
N SER A 391 4.12 -19.86 23.21
CA SER A 391 4.81 -20.18 21.96
C SER A 391 6.12 -19.38 21.77
N LEU A 392 7.10 -20.01 21.11
CA LEU A 392 8.37 -19.33 20.78
C LEU A 392 8.14 -18.18 19.79
N GLU A 393 7.18 -18.36 18.89
CA GLU A 393 6.77 -17.38 17.88
C GLU A 393 6.19 -16.10 18.52
N LEU A 394 5.34 -16.24 19.54
CA LEU A 394 4.81 -15.08 20.28
C LEU A 394 5.89 -14.43 21.14
N SER A 395 6.77 -15.22 21.76
CA SER A 395 7.91 -14.71 22.55
C SER A 395 8.88 -13.89 21.68
N GLU A 396 9.20 -14.40 20.48
CA GLU A 396 10.00 -13.69 19.48
C GLU A 396 9.30 -12.41 19.00
N LEU A 397 8.01 -12.47 18.66
CA LEU A 397 7.28 -11.28 18.22
C LEU A 397 7.21 -10.19 19.31
N LYS A 398 7.00 -10.58 20.59
CA LYS A 398 7.06 -9.66 21.73
C LYS A 398 8.44 -9.00 21.85
N LYS A 399 9.51 -9.77 21.61
CA LYS A 399 10.89 -9.25 21.57
C LYS A 399 11.07 -8.25 20.42
N ILE A 400 10.69 -8.59 19.19
CA ILE A 400 10.81 -7.68 18.02
C ILE A 400 10.00 -6.40 18.21
N ASN A 401 8.79 -6.49 18.78
CA ASN A 401 7.96 -5.35 19.12
C ASN A 401 8.65 -4.42 20.14
N ARG A 402 9.36 -4.96 21.14
CA ARG A 402 10.18 -4.16 22.07
C ARG A 402 11.42 -3.58 21.41
N GLU A 403 12.13 -4.35 20.58
CA GLU A 403 13.29 -3.86 19.83
C GLU A 403 12.89 -2.65 18.96
N TYR A 404 11.83 -2.75 18.14
CA TYR A 404 11.27 -1.65 17.34
C TYR A 404 11.05 -0.36 18.16
N GLN A 405 10.48 -0.48 19.37
CA GLN A 405 10.26 0.65 20.27
C GLN A 405 11.58 1.28 20.75
N GLU A 406 12.53 0.45 21.18
CA GLU A 406 13.85 0.90 21.66
C GLU A 406 14.70 1.55 20.55
N VAL A 407 14.70 1.00 19.34
CA VAL A 407 15.47 1.58 18.23
C VAL A 407 14.82 2.85 17.68
N THR A 408 13.49 3.00 17.79
CA THR A 408 12.79 4.27 17.53
C THR A 408 13.24 5.36 18.48
N GLU A 409 13.27 5.07 19.79
CA GLU A 409 13.74 5.99 20.83
C GLU A 409 15.22 6.35 20.65
N ARG A 410 16.07 5.37 20.32
CA ARG A 410 17.50 5.55 20.03
C ARG A 410 17.77 6.43 18.80
N LEU A 411 16.99 6.29 17.73
CA LEU A 411 17.17 7.11 16.52
C LEU A 411 16.93 8.59 16.80
N VAL A 412 15.85 8.94 17.53
CA VAL A 412 15.53 10.33 17.83
C VAL A 412 16.48 10.91 18.88
N SER A 413 16.81 10.15 19.92
CA SER A 413 17.78 10.58 20.96
C SER A 413 19.24 10.65 20.49
N SER A 414 19.55 10.26 19.26
CA SER A 414 20.90 10.33 18.69
C SER A 414 21.41 11.75 18.38
N GLY A 415 20.53 12.76 18.43
CA GLY A 415 20.82 14.15 18.04
C GLY A 415 20.93 14.38 16.54
N ARG A 416 20.70 13.36 15.70
CA ARG A 416 20.81 13.43 14.22
C ARG A 416 20.03 14.59 13.60
N TYR A 417 18.90 14.97 14.20
CA TYR A 417 17.97 15.96 13.66
C TYR A 417 18.02 17.32 14.38
N ASP A 418 18.95 17.52 15.32
CA ASP A 418 19.05 18.75 16.13
C ASP A 418 19.86 19.86 15.43
N GLY A 419 20.36 19.61 14.22
CA GLY A 419 21.15 20.56 13.42
C GLY A 419 20.36 21.70 12.77
N ARG A 420 19.04 21.79 12.99
CA ARG A 420 18.13 22.81 12.44
C ARG A 420 17.27 23.39 13.56
N GLN A 421 17.12 24.72 13.59
CA GLN A 421 16.22 25.41 14.53
C GLN A 421 14.74 25.33 14.12
N ASP A 422 14.47 24.97 12.87
CA ASP A 422 13.15 24.92 12.26
C ASP A 422 12.68 23.49 11.96
N PHE A 423 13.31 22.50 12.58
CA PHE A 423 12.96 21.09 12.45
C PHE A 423 13.11 20.40 13.80
N THR A 424 12.20 19.50 14.15
CA THR A 424 12.37 18.63 15.32
C THR A 424 11.61 17.31 15.13
N VAL A 425 12.15 16.21 15.67
CA VAL A 425 11.43 14.95 15.82
C VAL A 425 11.27 14.67 17.30
N VAL A 426 10.06 14.35 17.73
CA VAL A 426 9.75 14.04 19.13
C VAL A 426 9.00 12.71 19.19
N VAL A 427 9.57 11.74 19.91
CA VAL A 427 8.90 10.46 20.17
C VAL A 427 7.74 10.71 21.14
N GLN A 428 6.58 10.14 20.81
CA GLN A 428 5.40 10.14 21.67
C GLN A 428 5.14 8.70 22.14
N PRO A 429 5.67 8.26 23.31
CA PRO A 429 5.70 6.86 23.69
C PRO A 429 4.45 6.36 24.43
N PHE A 430 3.31 7.06 24.37
CA PHE A 430 2.07 6.66 25.07
C PHE A 430 1.54 5.27 24.66
N PHE A 431 2.06 4.66 23.61
CA PHE A 431 1.74 3.29 23.22
C PHE A 431 2.78 2.23 23.64
N ARG A 432 3.91 2.63 24.26
CA ARG A 432 4.99 1.73 24.67
C ARG A 432 4.48 0.59 25.56
N ASN A 433 3.61 0.90 26.51
CA ASN A 433 2.96 -0.05 27.41
C ASN A 433 1.46 0.03 27.17
N SER A 434 0.97 -0.72 26.18
CA SER A 434 -0.41 -0.59 25.71
C SER A 434 -1.40 -1.22 26.68
N ILE A 435 -2.38 -0.42 27.14
CA ILE A 435 -3.46 -0.85 28.03
C ILE A 435 -4.72 -1.08 27.22
N ILE A 436 -5.34 -2.25 27.36
CA ILE A 436 -6.61 -2.59 26.71
C ILE A 436 -7.76 -1.99 27.53
N PRO A 437 -8.72 -1.27 26.92
CA PRO A 437 -9.87 -0.75 27.63
C PRO A 437 -10.75 -1.89 28.12
N LEU A 438 -11.21 -1.82 29.36
CA LEU A 438 -12.06 -2.85 29.97
C LEU A 438 -13.42 -2.24 30.36
N THR A 439 -14.48 -3.04 30.21
CA THR A 439 -15.78 -2.79 30.82
C THR A 439 -15.72 -2.95 32.34
N ILE A 440 -16.80 -2.55 33.03
CA ILE A 440 -16.93 -2.73 34.49
C ILE A 440 -16.79 -4.21 34.93
N ASP A 441 -17.09 -5.17 34.06
CA ASP A 441 -16.93 -6.61 34.30
C ASP A 441 -15.49 -7.12 34.04
N GLY A 442 -14.53 -6.23 33.76
CA GLY A 442 -13.12 -6.58 33.48
C GLY A 442 -12.85 -7.22 32.11
N LYS A 443 -13.87 -7.27 31.23
CA LYS A 443 -13.75 -7.77 29.84
C LYS A 443 -13.34 -6.63 28.90
N PRO A 444 -12.64 -6.89 27.78
CA PRO A 444 -12.32 -5.85 26.80
C PRO A 444 -13.57 -5.09 26.33
N ASP A 445 -13.50 -3.76 26.38
CA ASP A 445 -14.56 -2.90 25.87
C ASP A 445 -14.45 -2.80 24.35
N LEU A 446 -15.30 -3.56 23.66
CA LEU A 446 -15.37 -3.59 22.20
C LEU A 446 -15.84 -2.25 21.61
N ASP A 447 -16.38 -1.32 22.40
CA ASP A 447 -16.71 0.03 21.92
C ASP A 447 -15.50 0.91 21.62
N PHE A 448 -14.28 0.41 21.79
CA PHE A 448 -13.06 1.06 21.30
C PHE A 448 -12.62 0.56 19.91
N PHE A 449 -13.17 -0.55 19.41
CA PHE A 449 -12.70 -1.26 18.23
C PHE A 449 -13.76 -1.38 17.14
N SER A 450 -13.31 -1.58 15.91
CA SER A 450 -14.17 -1.80 14.75
C SER A 450 -14.78 -3.22 14.76
N VAL A 451 -15.61 -3.54 13.76
CA VAL A 451 -16.21 -4.87 13.58
C VAL A 451 -15.20 -6.01 13.48
N ASP A 452 -13.94 -5.71 13.20
CA ASP A 452 -12.81 -6.65 13.15
C ASP A 452 -12.12 -6.91 14.50
N CYS A 453 -12.53 -6.25 15.60
CA CYS A 453 -11.87 -6.33 16.91
C CYS A 453 -10.37 -5.95 16.91
N PHE A 454 -9.90 -5.21 15.90
CA PHE A 454 -8.48 -4.92 15.72
C PHE A 454 -8.21 -3.42 15.59
N HIS A 455 -8.85 -2.78 14.60
CA HIS A 455 -8.66 -1.35 14.38
C HIS A 455 -9.50 -0.51 15.36
N PHE A 456 -8.95 0.61 15.83
CA PHE A 456 -9.69 1.54 16.71
C PHE A 456 -10.84 2.22 15.96
N LYS A 457 -12.04 2.21 16.55
CA LYS A 457 -13.22 2.97 16.07
C LYS A 457 -13.16 4.43 16.55
N GLU A 458 -14.18 5.24 16.24
CA GLU A 458 -14.21 6.68 16.54
C GLU A 458 -13.85 7.01 17.99
N ARG A 459 -14.35 6.20 18.95
CA ARG A 459 -14.04 6.34 20.39
C ARG A 459 -12.56 6.14 20.69
N GLY A 460 -11.95 5.08 20.16
CA GLY A 460 -10.52 4.81 20.35
C GLY A 460 -9.62 5.86 19.71
N GLN A 461 -9.97 6.32 18.50
CA GLN A 461 -9.27 7.39 17.80
C GLN A 461 -9.35 8.74 18.55
N ALA A 462 -10.50 9.04 19.18
CA ALA A 462 -10.65 10.23 20.00
C ALA A 462 -9.71 10.19 21.22
N GLU A 463 -9.70 9.10 21.98
CA GLU A 463 -8.81 8.97 23.13
C GLU A 463 -7.32 8.95 22.72
N MET A 464 -6.95 8.29 21.60
CA MET A 464 -5.59 8.36 21.04
C MET A 464 -5.15 9.79 20.72
N SER A 465 -6.08 10.64 20.27
CA SER A 465 -5.80 12.05 19.98
C SER A 465 -5.55 12.85 21.25
N ILE A 466 -6.24 12.53 22.35
CA ILE A 466 -6.02 13.12 23.68
C ILE A 466 -4.65 12.73 24.22
N GLU A 467 -4.25 11.46 24.13
CA GLU A 467 -2.92 11.04 24.57
C GLU A 467 -1.82 11.73 23.77
N LEU A 468 -1.93 11.76 22.43
CA LEU A 468 -0.98 12.48 21.57
C LEU A 468 -0.83 13.96 21.96
N TRP A 469 -1.95 14.66 22.20
CA TRP A 469 -1.95 16.05 22.64
C TRP A 469 -1.27 16.21 24.00
N ASN A 470 -1.65 15.40 24.99
CA ASN A 470 -1.10 15.46 26.34
C ASN A 470 0.40 15.13 26.37
N ASN A 471 0.84 14.18 25.55
CA ASN A 471 2.23 13.75 25.46
C ASN A 471 3.12 14.83 24.78
N MET A 472 2.59 15.62 23.84
CA MET A 472 3.28 16.82 23.32
C MET A 472 3.49 17.91 24.40
N LEU A 473 2.63 17.94 25.43
CA LEU A 473 2.71 18.86 26.58
C LEU A 473 3.48 18.31 27.79
N GLU A 474 4.27 17.24 27.60
CA GLU A 474 5.15 16.68 28.63
C GLU A 474 6.63 16.74 28.20
N PRO A 475 7.57 17.12 29.10
CA PRO A 475 9.00 17.16 28.78
C PRO A 475 9.53 15.82 28.26
N VAL A 476 10.43 15.87 27.28
CA VAL A 476 11.17 14.68 26.82
C VAL A 476 11.90 14.05 28.01
N GLY A 477 11.84 12.72 28.10
CA GLY A 477 12.29 11.95 29.27
C GLY A 477 11.28 11.88 30.44
N GLN A 478 10.22 12.70 30.43
CA GLN A 478 9.13 12.66 31.43
C GLN A 478 7.76 12.32 30.81
N LYS A 479 7.70 12.11 29.50
CA LYS A 479 6.49 11.69 28.76
C LYS A 479 5.94 10.36 29.30
N HIS A 480 4.63 10.29 29.53
CA HIS A 480 3.96 9.05 29.90
C HIS A 480 4.09 7.99 28.79
N THR A 481 4.11 6.71 29.18
CA THR A 481 4.45 5.58 28.30
C THR A 481 3.30 4.59 28.09
N PHE A 482 2.08 4.95 28.51
CA PHE A 482 0.88 4.12 28.42
C PHE A 482 -0.32 4.98 28.04
N ASN A 483 -1.32 4.37 27.41
CA ASN A 483 -2.54 5.02 26.97
C ASN A 483 -3.63 4.88 28.04
N ASN A 484 -4.48 5.89 28.21
CA ASN A 484 -5.59 5.86 29.15
C ASN A 484 -6.94 5.94 28.42
N PHE A 485 -7.44 4.78 27.97
CA PHE A 485 -8.74 4.65 27.31
C PHE A 485 -9.96 4.77 28.25
N THR A 486 -9.90 5.56 29.33
CA THR A 486 -11.10 6.00 30.04
C THR A 486 -11.71 7.21 29.33
N HIS A 487 -13.04 7.23 29.17
CA HIS A 487 -13.69 8.39 28.57
C HIS A 487 -13.97 9.45 29.63
N ASP A 488 -13.21 10.55 29.56
CA ASP A 488 -13.40 11.76 30.34
C ASP A 488 -13.08 12.96 29.46
N ARG A 489 -14.05 13.87 29.33
CA ARG A 489 -13.97 15.04 28.46
C ARG A 489 -12.94 16.07 28.93
N SER A 490 -12.57 16.04 30.21
CA SER A 490 -11.67 17.02 30.85
C SER A 490 -10.18 16.66 30.76
N LYS A 491 -9.82 15.50 30.18
CA LYS A 491 -8.43 15.01 30.12
C LYS A 491 -7.45 15.85 29.29
N LEU A 492 -7.92 16.75 28.43
CA LEU A 492 -7.04 17.58 27.60
C LEU A 492 -6.30 18.60 28.47
N LYS A 493 -4.98 18.46 28.56
CA LYS A 493 -4.09 19.42 29.23
C LYS A 493 -4.01 20.71 28.42
N CYS A 494 -3.76 21.82 29.11
CA CYS A 494 -3.46 23.11 28.50
C CYS A 494 -1.97 23.43 28.64
N PRO A 495 -1.36 24.13 27.66
CA PRO A 495 -0.10 24.82 27.89
C PRO A 495 -0.23 25.82 29.05
N SER A 496 0.86 26.06 29.78
CA SER A 496 0.92 27.12 30.80
C SER A 496 1.57 28.38 30.21
N GLN A 497 1.37 29.54 30.84
CA GLN A 497 2.06 30.78 30.43
C GLN A 497 3.59 30.67 30.56
N GLU A 498 4.08 29.87 31.52
CA GLU A 498 5.51 29.58 31.68
C GLU A 498 6.07 28.64 30.60
N ARG A 499 5.22 27.76 30.04
CA ARG A 499 5.58 26.76 29.03
C ARG A 499 4.50 26.67 27.94
N PRO A 500 4.41 27.68 27.05
CA PRO A 500 3.36 27.77 26.03
C PRO A 500 3.67 26.95 24.76
N TYR A 501 4.81 26.26 24.70
CA TYR A 501 5.29 25.51 23.53
C TYR A 501 5.19 24.00 23.75
N PHE A 502 5.04 23.23 22.66
CA PHE A 502 5.23 21.78 22.71
C PHE A 502 6.67 21.43 23.09
N PHE A 503 6.83 20.32 23.82
CA PHE A 503 8.13 19.90 24.31
C PHE A 503 8.95 19.17 23.23
N THR A 504 10.14 19.71 23.00
CA THR A 504 11.22 19.17 22.16
C THR A 504 12.40 18.78 23.04
N GLN A 505 13.43 18.15 22.47
CA GLN A 505 14.68 17.88 23.19
C GLN A 505 15.29 19.17 23.76
N MET A 506 15.22 20.28 23.00
CA MET A 506 15.88 21.56 23.35
C MET A 506 15.21 22.31 24.51
N ASN A 507 13.88 22.28 24.64
CA ASN A 507 13.16 23.03 25.69
C ASN A 507 12.74 22.16 26.90
N SER A 508 13.00 20.85 26.85
CA SER A 508 12.74 19.93 27.97
C SER A 508 13.81 19.99 29.06
N PHE A 509 15.02 20.41 28.70
CA PHE A 509 16.18 20.53 29.59
C PHE A 509 16.75 21.95 29.58
N PRO A 510 16.07 22.94 30.21
CA PRO A 510 16.65 24.27 30.40
C PRO A 510 17.86 24.15 31.34
N ASP A 511 19.04 24.23 30.72
CA ASP A 511 20.36 24.45 31.31
C ASP A 511 20.97 23.40 32.25
N ALA A 512 21.90 22.64 31.68
CA ALA A 512 23.22 22.46 32.29
C ALA A 512 24.14 23.62 31.86
N ASN A 513 23.98 24.78 32.53
CA ASN A 513 24.71 26.05 32.36
C ASN A 513 24.59 26.80 31.00
N PRO A 514 23.91 27.96 30.97
CA PRO A 514 24.21 29.01 30.02
C PRO A 514 25.37 29.87 30.55
N THR A 515 26.19 30.39 29.65
CA THR A 515 27.37 31.19 29.97
C THR A 515 27.04 32.42 30.83
N ALA A 516 27.45 32.39 32.10
CA ALA A 516 27.49 33.59 32.93
C ALA A 516 28.56 34.55 32.38
N VAL A 517 28.12 35.61 31.69
CA VAL A 517 29.00 36.70 31.28
C VAL A 517 29.44 37.46 32.54
N SER A 518 30.75 37.48 32.79
CA SER A 518 31.38 38.40 33.75
C SER A 518 32.70 38.91 33.20
N PRO A 519 33.12 40.13 33.60
CA PRO A 519 34.09 40.92 32.85
C PRO A 519 35.53 40.44 33.04
N ALA A 520 36.35 40.67 32.01
CA ALA A 520 37.75 40.24 31.96
C ALA A 520 38.66 40.93 33.00
N PRO A 521 39.57 40.18 33.65
CA PRO A 521 40.80 40.69 34.23
C PRO A 521 41.98 40.63 33.21
N PRO A 522 43.08 41.37 33.43
CA PRO A 522 44.08 41.64 32.39
C PRO A 522 45.28 40.68 32.32
N ASN A 523 45.93 40.68 31.14
CA ASN A 523 47.25 40.15 30.75
C ASN A 523 48.18 39.54 31.81
N VAL A 524 48.62 38.31 31.54
CA VAL A 524 49.96 37.79 31.88
C VAL A 524 50.56 37.08 30.65
N GLY A 525 51.89 37.11 30.50
CA GLY A 525 52.63 36.68 29.30
C GLY A 525 52.72 35.16 29.04
N PRO A 526 53.52 34.75 28.03
CA PRO A 526 53.36 33.48 27.33
C PRO A 526 54.02 32.29 28.03
N VAL A 527 53.43 31.10 27.85
CA VAL A 527 54.03 29.79 28.14
C VAL A 527 53.67 28.83 27.01
N ASP A 528 54.67 28.16 26.43
CA ASP A 528 54.51 27.15 25.39
C ASP A 528 53.92 25.84 25.95
N SER A 529 53.09 25.15 25.15
CA SER A 529 52.84 23.72 25.32
C SER A 529 52.63 23.01 23.97
N VAL A 530 53.55 22.11 23.65
CA VAL A 530 53.40 21.09 22.62
C VAL A 530 53.39 19.73 23.33
N ASP A 531 52.21 19.13 23.49
CA ASP A 531 52.11 17.81 24.08
C ASP A 531 52.50 16.72 23.07
N THR A 532 53.52 15.94 23.43
CA THR A 532 53.99 14.79 22.64
C THR A 532 53.44 13.49 23.22
N VAL A 533 52.84 12.66 22.37
CA VAL A 533 52.31 11.35 22.79
C VAL A 533 53.48 10.39 23.11
N PRO A 534 53.52 9.76 24.30
CA PRO A 534 54.61 8.86 24.66
C PRO A 534 54.69 7.61 23.78
N GLN A 535 55.87 7.35 23.20
CA GLN A 535 56.11 6.21 22.29
C GLN A 535 55.79 4.83 22.89
N TRP A 536 55.83 4.67 24.22
CA TRP A 536 55.49 3.40 24.88
C TRP A 536 54.03 2.98 24.67
N LEU A 537 53.11 3.93 24.47
CA LEU A 537 51.69 3.65 24.28
C LEU A 537 51.42 2.92 22.95
N ALA A 538 52.17 3.27 21.90
CA ALA A 538 52.14 2.59 20.60
C ALA A 538 52.75 1.18 20.66
N ALA A 539 53.81 0.98 21.46
CA ALA A 539 54.42 -0.33 21.66
C ALA A 539 53.46 -1.31 22.39
N VAL A 540 52.73 -0.81 23.41
CA VAL A 540 51.73 -1.62 24.14
C VAL A 540 50.56 -2.01 23.24
N THR A 541 50.03 -1.10 22.41
CA THR A 541 48.94 -1.44 21.47
C THR A 541 49.36 -2.46 20.42
N ALA A 542 50.58 -2.36 19.88
CA ALA A 542 51.12 -3.36 18.96
C ALA A 542 51.30 -4.75 19.60
N ALA A 543 51.80 -4.81 20.84
CA ALA A 543 51.97 -6.07 21.58
C ALA A 543 50.63 -6.77 21.88
N VAL A 544 49.61 -6.01 22.31
CA VAL A 544 48.26 -6.55 22.56
C VAL A 544 47.63 -7.07 21.26
N GLY A 545 47.76 -6.33 20.15
CA GLY A 545 47.27 -6.78 18.83
C GLY A 545 47.89 -8.10 18.36
N LEU A 546 49.21 -8.28 18.55
CA LEU A 546 49.92 -9.52 18.23
C LEU A 546 49.43 -10.71 19.07
N LEU A 547 49.21 -10.52 20.38
CA LEU A 547 48.71 -11.58 21.26
C LEU A 547 47.29 -12.02 20.88
N VAL A 548 46.38 -11.08 20.61
CA VAL A 548 45.02 -11.39 20.16
C VAL A 548 45.03 -12.11 18.80
N GLY A 549 45.86 -11.65 17.86
CA GLY A 549 46.02 -12.30 16.55
C GLY A 549 46.53 -13.75 16.66
N ALA A 550 47.52 -14.00 17.52
CA ALA A 550 48.07 -15.34 17.74
C ALA A 550 47.04 -16.31 18.36
N VAL A 551 46.24 -15.83 19.32
CA VAL A 551 45.16 -16.61 19.94
C VAL A 551 44.09 -16.99 18.91
N LEU A 552 43.62 -16.03 18.10
CA LEU A 552 42.62 -16.27 17.06
C LEU A 552 43.14 -17.24 15.97
N ALA A 553 44.40 -17.11 15.56
CA ALA A 553 45.04 -18.05 14.64
C ALA A 553 45.12 -19.47 15.24
N GLY A 554 45.47 -19.60 16.53
CA GLY A 554 45.48 -20.88 17.24
C GLY A 554 44.11 -21.55 17.29
N PHE A 555 43.04 -20.80 17.55
CA PHE A 555 41.67 -21.31 17.50
C PHE A 555 41.28 -21.78 16.09
N LEU A 556 41.61 -21.02 15.04
CA LEU A 556 41.31 -21.40 13.65
C LEU A 556 42.05 -22.66 13.20
N VAL A 557 43.33 -22.82 13.58
CA VAL A 557 44.12 -24.04 13.28
C VAL A 557 43.56 -25.24 14.05
N SER A 558 43.25 -25.09 15.34
CA SER A 558 42.64 -26.13 16.16
C SER A 558 41.26 -26.58 15.63
N TRP A 559 40.44 -25.64 15.16
CA TRP A 559 39.16 -25.93 14.54
C TRP A 559 39.31 -26.70 13.22
N LYS A 560 40.20 -26.25 12.31
CA LYS A 560 40.51 -26.97 11.07
C LYS A 560 41.06 -28.38 11.32
N ALA A 561 41.92 -28.56 12.33
CA ALA A 561 42.42 -29.87 12.73
C ALA A 561 41.30 -30.80 13.20
N LYS A 562 40.37 -30.31 14.05
CA LYS A 562 39.19 -31.09 14.50
C LYS A 562 38.26 -31.47 13.34
N VAL A 563 38.06 -30.58 12.37
CA VAL A 563 37.25 -30.88 11.17
C VAL A 563 37.94 -31.96 10.32
N SER A 564 39.25 -31.86 10.08
CA SER A 564 40.01 -32.85 9.31
C SER A 564 40.03 -34.24 9.98
N LEU A 565 40.13 -34.30 11.31
CA LEU A 565 40.06 -35.56 12.06
C LEU A 565 38.69 -36.23 11.90
N LYS A 566 37.59 -35.49 12.08
CA LYS A 566 36.22 -36.00 11.85
C LYS A 566 35.98 -36.47 10.42
N GLN A 567 36.67 -35.89 9.45
CA GLN A 567 36.59 -36.32 8.05
C GLN A 567 37.31 -37.66 7.83
N LYS A 568 38.49 -37.85 8.44
CA LYS A 568 39.22 -39.13 8.42
C LYS A 568 38.49 -40.25 9.16
N GLU A 569 37.81 -39.95 10.26
CA GLU A 569 36.97 -40.93 10.98
C GLU A 569 35.84 -41.45 10.06
N LYS A 570 35.12 -40.55 9.38
CA LYS A 570 34.07 -40.91 8.41
C LYS A 570 34.58 -41.70 7.20
N GLU A 571 35.78 -41.41 6.70
CA GLU A 571 36.40 -42.22 5.64
C GLU A 571 36.83 -43.61 6.11
N LEU A 572 37.12 -43.79 7.40
CA LEU A 572 37.41 -45.10 7.99
C LEU A 572 36.14 -45.94 8.14
N GLU A 573 35.05 -45.34 8.64
CA GLU A 573 33.74 -46.00 8.79
C GLU A 573 33.16 -46.48 7.45
N MET A 574 33.27 -45.67 6.39
CA MET A 574 32.83 -46.06 5.04
C MET A 574 33.65 -47.19 4.42
N LYS A 575 34.90 -47.43 4.87
CA LYS A 575 35.74 -48.53 4.37
C LYS A 575 35.51 -49.85 5.10
N GLN A 576 34.82 -49.85 6.25
CA GLN A 576 34.47 -51.05 7.00
C GLN A 576 33.08 -51.60 6.68
N THR A 577 32.30 -50.93 5.83
CA THR A 577 30.88 -51.26 5.57
C THR A 577 30.59 -51.82 4.16
N THR A 578 31.62 -52.09 3.35
CA THR A 578 31.49 -52.91 2.13
C THR A 578 31.82 -54.37 2.39
N PHE A 579 30.78 -55.19 2.53
CA PHE A 579 30.76 -56.65 2.35
C PHE A 579 29.39 -57.08 1.81
#